data_AF-A0A7S0XTH5-F1
#
_entry.id   AF-A0A7S0XTH5-F1
#
_cell.length_a   1.000
_cell.length_b   1.000
_cell.length_c   1.000
_cell.angle_alpha   90.00
_cell.angle_beta   90.00
_cell.angle_gamma   90.00
#
_symmetry.space_group_name_H-M   'P 1'
#
loop_
_entity.id
_entity.type
_entity.pdbx_description
1 polymer ?
#
loop_
_entity_poly.entity_id
_entity_poly.type
_entity_poly.pdbx_seq_one_letter_code
_entity_poly.pdbx_strand_id
1 'polypeptide(L)'
;ALVSALDSFFLSREQGGKDVDHDGRVSKKEFSKEQGAGSAEAFSCLDPDDDGQITREEMFDLKTRFFRSRLSHLTVEEVRGWVSSERCVPIDMSEHLSAFRAHEINGLSLWKFGVKNPSLLRTRLGITSEIKRATLTQAICREIEGHGCLAPNSMKRWYSEEEGKGGSGWLVNTLIFVSVALSII
;
A
#
# COMPACT_ATOMS: atom_id res chain seq x y z
N ALA A 1 13.27 26.54 15.18
CA ALA A 1 14.67 26.08 15.03
C ALA A 1 14.80 24.56 15.17
N LEU A 2 14.33 23.94 16.26
CA LEU A 2 14.42 22.48 16.46
C LEU A 2 13.54 21.62 15.51
N VAL A 3 12.36 22.11 15.13
CA VAL A 3 11.48 21.42 14.16
C VAL A 3 12.13 21.37 12.77
N SER A 4 12.68 22.50 12.28
CA SER A 4 13.39 22.55 10.99
C SER A 4 14.65 21.69 10.92
N ALA A 5 15.34 21.47 12.04
CA ALA A 5 16.53 20.63 12.10
C ALA A 5 16.18 19.13 12.07
N LEU A 6 15.08 18.72 12.71
CA LEU A 6 14.55 17.36 12.62
C LEU A 6 13.95 17.08 11.24
N ASP A 7 13.30 18.07 10.61
CA ASP A 7 12.79 17.98 9.23
C ASP A 7 13.93 17.82 8.21
N SER A 8 15.01 18.61 8.33
CA SER A 8 16.17 18.52 7.44
C SER A 8 16.90 17.17 7.57
N PHE A 9 16.93 16.60 8.77
CA PHE A 9 17.50 15.26 9.00
C PHE A 9 16.61 14.14 8.46
N PHE A 10 15.29 14.29 8.57
CA PHE A 10 14.32 13.33 8.03
C PHE A 10 14.37 13.30 6.49
N LEU A 11 14.48 14.45 5.82
CA LEU A 11 14.47 14.51 4.36
C LEU A 11 15.74 13.95 3.71
N SER A 12 16.93 14.33 4.20
CA SER A 12 18.19 13.80 3.65
C SER A 12 18.35 12.28 3.82
N ARG A 13 17.80 11.71 4.89
CA ARG A 13 17.92 10.27 5.17
C ARG A 13 16.76 9.46 4.58
N GLU A 14 15.58 10.06 4.39
CA GLU A 14 14.37 9.37 3.98
C GLU A 14 14.03 9.55 2.49
N GLN A 15 14.49 10.59 1.80
CA GLN A 15 14.35 10.70 0.33
C GLN A 15 15.48 10.02 -0.45
N GLY A 16 16.51 9.49 0.24
CA GLY A 16 17.53 8.64 -0.38
C GLY A 16 18.34 9.33 -1.46
N GLY A 17 18.64 10.63 -1.31
CA GLY A 17 19.52 11.36 -2.24
C GLY A 17 18.88 11.70 -3.59
N LYS A 18 17.56 11.77 -3.69
CA LYS A 18 16.86 12.17 -4.92
C LYS A 18 16.93 13.68 -5.20
N ASP A 19 16.90 14.50 -4.16
CA ASP A 19 17.16 15.94 -4.25
C ASP A 19 18.67 16.13 -4.50
N VAL A 20 19.05 16.24 -5.78
CA VAL A 20 20.45 16.24 -6.25
C VAL A 20 21.04 17.65 -6.16
N ASP A 21 20.24 18.67 -6.39
CA ASP A 21 20.67 20.07 -6.30
C ASP A 21 20.49 20.68 -4.89
N HIS A 22 19.91 19.93 -3.96
CA HIS A 22 19.72 20.28 -2.56
C HIS A 22 18.86 21.53 -2.35
N ASP A 23 17.90 21.77 -3.26
CA ASP A 23 16.98 22.89 -3.17
C ASP A 23 15.82 22.65 -2.18
N GLY A 24 15.73 21.42 -1.65
CA GLY A 24 14.72 20.99 -0.68
C GLY A 24 13.41 20.52 -1.30
N ARG A 25 13.36 20.37 -2.63
CA ARG A 25 12.27 19.84 -3.44
C ARG A 25 12.80 18.68 -4.28
N VAL A 26 11.91 17.93 -4.92
CA VAL A 26 12.30 16.86 -5.85
C VAL A 26 11.58 17.06 -7.16
N SER A 27 12.32 17.43 -8.20
CA SER A 27 11.76 17.57 -9.55
C SER A 27 11.43 16.21 -10.18
N LYS A 28 10.54 16.21 -11.18
CA LYS A 28 10.25 15.00 -11.97
C LYS A 28 11.49 14.34 -12.57
N LYS A 29 12.47 15.15 -12.99
CA LYS A 29 13.72 14.67 -13.59
C LYS A 29 14.57 13.94 -12.55
N GLU A 30 14.65 14.47 -11.35
CA GLU A 30 15.37 13.86 -10.23
C GLU A 30 14.71 12.57 -9.75
N PHE A 31 13.38 12.57 -9.68
CA PHE A 31 12.63 11.39 -9.27
C PHE A 31 12.72 10.24 -10.29
N SER A 32 12.69 10.54 -11.59
CA SER A 32 12.64 9.55 -12.66
C SER A 32 14.01 8.98 -13.06
N LYS A 33 15.11 9.70 -12.81
CA LYS A 33 16.47 9.33 -13.26
C LYS A 33 16.92 7.93 -12.85
N GLU A 34 16.40 7.40 -11.74
CA GLU A 34 16.82 6.10 -11.19
C GLU A 34 15.70 5.05 -11.09
N GLN A 35 14.44 5.42 -11.35
CA GLN A 35 13.28 4.65 -10.86
C GLN A 35 12.57 3.82 -11.94
N GLY A 36 12.70 4.16 -13.23
CA GLY A 36 12.08 3.43 -14.35
C GLY A 36 10.54 3.47 -14.32
N ALA A 37 9.86 2.50 -14.96
CA ALA A 37 8.38 2.47 -14.97
C ALA A 37 7.77 2.30 -13.57
N GLY A 38 6.66 3.01 -13.31
CA GLY A 38 6.10 3.23 -11.97
C GLY A 38 6.53 4.56 -11.35
N SER A 39 7.61 5.17 -11.84
CA SER A 39 8.08 6.46 -11.32
C SER A 39 7.19 7.62 -11.68
N ALA A 40 6.56 7.60 -12.87
CA ALA A 40 5.63 8.65 -13.28
C ALA A 40 4.36 8.63 -12.44
N GLU A 41 3.83 7.44 -12.16
CA GLU A 41 2.66 7.22 -11.32
C GLU A 41 2.94 7.57 -9.87
N ALA A 42 4.11 7.17 -9.34
CA ALA A 42 4.53 7.55 -7.99
C ALA A 42 4.75 9.06 -7.89
N PHE A 43 5.29 9.70 -8.93
CA PHE A 43 5.49 11.15 -8.95
C PHE A 43 4.17 11.90 -8.94
N SER A 44 3.25 11.57 -9.86
CA SER A 44 1.90 12.19 -9.91
C SER A 44 1.10 12.00 -8.61
N CYS A 45 1.39 10.95 -7.87
CA CYS A 45 0.80 10.67 -6.57
C CYS A 45 1.42 11.50 -5.43
N LEU A 46 2.69 11.87 -5.58
CA LEU A 46 3.44 12.71 -4.63
C LEU A 46 3.30 14.20 -4.91
N ASP A 47 2.93 14.58 -6.13
CA ASP A 47 2.73 15.94 -6.64
C ASP A 47 1.24 16.15 -6.97
N PRO A 48 0.38 16.34 -5.95
CA PRO A 48 -1.06 16.51 -6.14
C PRO A 48 -1.44 17.87 -6.72
N ASP A 49 -0.59 18.90 -6.63
CA ASP A 49 -0.86 20.21 -7.20
C ASP A 49 -0.35 20.37 -8.66
N ASP A 50 0.38 19.36 -9.16
CA ASP A 50 0.92 19.25 -10.52
C ASP A 50 1.85 20.42 -10.88
N ASP A 51 2.57 20.95 -9.90
CA ASP A 51 3.57 22.01 -10.09
C ASP A 51 4.90 21.48 -10.66
N GLY A 52 5.04 20.15 -10.75
CA GLY A 52 6.20 19.44 -11.28
C GLY A 52 7.32 19.23 -10.26
N GLN A 53 7.07 19.54 -8.98
CA GLN A 53 8.02 19.45 -7.88
C GLN A 53 7.37 18.87 -6.62
N ILE A 54 7.99 17.85 -6.04
CA ILE A 54 7.52 17.31 -4.77
C ILE A 54 8.15 18.11 -3.64
N THR A 55 7.33 18.87 -2.93
CA THR A 55 7.71 19.59 -1.72
C THR A 55 7.76 18.67 -0.50
N ARG A 56 8.32 19.19 0.59
CA ARG A 56 8.45 18.47 1.87
C ARG A 56 7.09 18.24 2.49
N GLU A 57 6.25 19.25 2.40
CA GLU A 57 4.89 19.29 2.90
C GLU A 57 4.03 18.24 2.19
N GLU A 58 4.13 18.12 0.87
CA GLU A 58 3.40 17.12 0.10
C GLU A 58 3.85 15.70 0.42
N MET A 59 5.17 15.48 0.51
CA MET A 59 5.72 14.19 0.94
C MET A 59 5.20 13.80 2.33
N PHE A 60 5.21 14.74 3.28
CA PHE A 60 4.72 14.50 4.64
C PHE A 60 3.22 14.23 4.68
N ASP A 61 2.44 14.97 3.90
CA ASP A 61 1.00 14.82 3.85
C ASP A 61 0.61 13.46 3.24
N LEU A 62 1.20 13.08 2.10
CA LEU A 62 0.94 11.77 1.48
C LEU A 62 1.35 10.62 2.42
N LYS A 63 2.52 10.74 3.07
CA LYS A 63 2.98 9.77 4.07
C LYS A 63 1.96 9.66 5.22
N THR A 64 1.47 10.78 5.73
CA THR A 64 0.47 10.82 6.79
C THR A 64 -0.83 10.13 6.35
N ARG A 65 -1.32 10.37 5.13
CA ARG A 65 -2.49 9.67 4.57
C ARG A 65 -2.23 8.17 4.47
N PHE A 66 -1.07 7.77 3.96
CA PHE A 66 -0.68 6.36 3.85
C PHE A 66 -0.72 5.64 5.19
N PHE A 67 -0.07 6.18 6.23
CA PHE A 67 -0.05 5.53 7.55
C PHE A 67 -1.43 5.43 8.20
N ARG A 68 -2.33 6.37 7.89
CA ARG A 68 -3.74 6.34 8.35
C ARG A 68 -4.63 5.40 7.53
N SER A 69 -4.23 5.02 6.32
CA SER A 69 -5.01 4.16 5.43
C SER A 69 -5.11 2.72 5.93
N ARG A 70 -6.05 1.94 5.39
CA ARG A 70 -6.10 0.50 5.64
C ARG A 70 -4.93 -0.23 5.00
N LEU A 71 -4.37 0.30 3.91
CA LEU A 71 -3.28 -0.30 3.18
C LEU A 71 -2.05 -0.52 4.07
N SER A 72 -1.72 0.43 4.95
CA SER A 72 -0.57 0.33 5.87
C SER A 72 -0.71 -0.79 6.90
N HIS A 73 -1.94 -1.21 7.20
CA HIS A 73 -2.25 -2.20 8.23
C HIS A 73 -2.40 -3.62 7.69
N LEU A 74 -2.27 -3.83 6.37
CA LEU A 74 -2.42 -5.16 5.79
C LEU A 74 -1.26 -6.08 6.17
N THR A 75 -1.60 -7.31 6.54
CA THR A 75 -0.66 -8.43 6.66
C THR A 75 -0.18 -8.89 5.29
N VAL A 76 0.84 -9.76 5.26
CA VAL A 76 1.36 -10.32 4.00
C VAL A 76 0.27 -11.05 3.20
N GLU A 77 -0.60 -11.79 3.88
CA GLU A 77 -1.68 -12.54 3.22
C GLU A 77 -2.80 -11.61 2.72
N GLU A 78 -3.15 -10.58 3.49
CA GLU A 78 -4.11 -9.56 3.03
C GLU A 78 -3.56 -8.77 1.83
N VAL A 79 -2.27 -8.44 1.81
CA VAL A 79 -1.64 -7.80 0.64
C VAL A 79 -1.72 -8.71 -0.58
N ARG A 80 -1.48 -10.01 -0.43
CA ARG A 80 -1.62 -10.98 -1.53
C ARG A 80 -3.06 -11.04 -2.04
N GLY A 81 -4.05 -11.07 -1.15
CA GLY A 81 -5.46 -11.01 -1.51
C GLY A 81 -5.83 -9.72 -2.24
N TRP A 82 -5.35 -8.58 -1.75
CA TRP A 82 -5.53 -7.27 -2.38
C TRP A 82 -4.90 -7.21 -3.77
N VAL A 83 -3.63 -7.63 -3.92
CA VAL A 83 -2.91 -7.66 -5.21
C VAL A 83 -3.53 -8.64 -6.21
N SER A 84 -4.08 -9.76 -5.73
CA SER A 84 -4.73 -10.75 -6.60
C SER A 84 -6.14 -10.35 -7.04
N SER A 85 -6.73 -9.31 -6.45
CA SER A 85 -8.09 -8.88 -6.79
C SER A 85 -8.07 -7.92 -7.98
N GLU A 86 -8.66 -8.33 -9.10
CA GLU A 86 -8.83 -7.48 -10.29
C GLU A 86 -9.60 -6.18 -10.00
N ARG A 87 -10.43 -6.18 -8.96
CA ARG A 87 -11.16 -4.99 -8.49
C ARG A 87 -10.22 -3.95 -7.86
N CYS A 88 -9.19 -4.41 -7.17
CA CYS A 88 -8.25 -3.56 -6.45
C CYS A 88 -7.05 -3.18 -7.32
N VAL A 89 -6.49 -4.17 -8.01
CA VAL A 89 -5.35 -4.03 -8.91
C VAL A 89 -5.79 -4.60 -10.27
N PRO A 90 -6.10 -3.75 -11.27
CA PRO A 90 -6.71 -4.17 -12.54
C PRO A 90 -5.70 -4.81 -13.51
N ILE A 91 -4.86 -5.73 -13.01
CA ILE A 91 -3.92 -6.52 -13.79
C ILE A 91 -3.61 -7.82 -13.05
N ASP A 92 -3.39 -8.90 -13.80
CA ASP A 92 -3.01 -10.17 -13.20
C ASP A 92 -1.59 -10.13 -12.62
N MET A 93 -1.50 -10.38 -11.32
CA MET A 93 -0.28 -10.41 -10.52
C MET A 93 -0.01 -11.79 -9.92
N SER A 94 -0.77 -12.82 -10.33
CA SER A 94 -0.72 -14.19 -9.81
C SER A 94 0.70 -14.77 -9.80
N GLU A 95 1.46 -14.55 -10.87
CA GLU A 95 2.84 -15.04 -11.02
C GLU A 95 3.83 -14.46 -9.98
N HIS A 96 3.51 -13.30 -9.39
CA HIS A 96 4.38 -12.62 -8.44
C HIS A 96 3.98 -12.85 -6.97
N LEU A 97 2.83 -13.47 -6.69
CA LEU A 97 2.33 -13.64 -5.32
C LEU A 97 3.30 -14.45 -4.42
N SER A 98 4.10 -15.33 -5.00
CA SER A 98 5.15 -16.06 -4.28
C SER A 98 6.28 -15.14 -3.81
N ALA A 99 6.68 -14.16 -4.64
CA ALA A 99 7.69 -13.17 -4.29
C ALA A 99 7.21 -12.23 -3.18
N PHE A 100 5.92 -11.86 -3.17
CA PHE A 100 5.33 -11.08 -2.07
C PHE A 100 5.44 -11.81 -0.73
N ARG A 101 5.17 -13.12 -0.71
CA ARG A 101 5.34 -13.93 0.51
C ARG A 101 6.81 -14.09 0.88
N ALA A 102 7.66 -14.42 -0.09
CA ALA A 102 9.09 -14.67 0.14
C ALA A 102 9.84 -13.44 0.67
N HIS A 103 9.37 -12.24 0.32
CA HIS A 103 9.93 -10.97 0.80
C HIS A 103 9.12 -10.31 1.93
N GLU A 104 8.15 -11.04 2.50
CA GLU A 104 7.29 -10.58 3.60
C GLU A 104 6.67 -9.19 3.33
N ILE A 105 6.18 -9.01 2.10
CA ILE A 105 5.60 -7.74 1.66
C ILE A 105 4.26 -7.54 2.35
N ASN A 106 4.27 -6.71 3.39
CA ASN A 106 3.10 -6.26 4.14
C ASN A 106 2.72 -4.82 3.75
N GLY A 107 1.62 -4.33 4.32
CA GLY A 107 1.08 -3.01 4.09
C GLY A 107 2.11 -1.89 4.21
N LEU A 108 2.86 -1.84 5.31
CA LEU A 108 3.92 -0.86 5.55
C LEU A 108 5.02 -0.89 4.48
N SER A 109 5.39 -2.08 4.03
CA SER A 109 6.43 -2.23 3.01
C SER A 109 5.99 -1.70 1.64
N LEU A 110 4.69 -1.67 1.32
CA LEU A 110 4.19 -1.17 0.03
C LEU A 110 4.56 0.30 -0.21
N TRP A 111 4.66 1.14 0.83
CA TRP A 111 5.18 2.50 0.69
C TRP A 111 6.59 2.51 0.08
N LYS A 112 7.46 1.64 0.59
CA LYS A 112 8.86 1.55 0.14
C LYS A 112 8.95 1.09 -1.31
N PHE A 113 8.13 0.11 -1.70
CA PHE A 113 8.20 -0.54 -3.01
C PHE A 113 7.42 0.22 -4.09
N GLY A 114 6.23 0.72 -3.77
CA GLY A 114 5.33 1.33 -4.75
C GLY A 114 5.49 2.83 -4.92
N VAL A 115 5.82 3.55 -3.84
CA VAL A 115 5.85 5.03 -3.84
C VAL A 115 7.28 5.54 -3.75
N LYS A 116 8.03 5.13 -2.72
CA LYS A 116 9.37 5.66 -2.48
C LYS A 116 10.40 5.17 -3.51
N ASN A 117 10.38 3.88 -3.84
CA ASN A 117 11.35 3.29 -4.77
C ASN A 117 10.70 2.20 -5.67
N PRO A 118 9.91 2.59 -6.69
CA PRO A 118 9.32 1.70 -7.70
C PRO A 118 10.29 0.69 -8.33
N SER A 119 11.59 1.01 -8.40
CA SER A 119 12.59 0.08 -8.97
C SER A 119 12.73 -1.22 -8.16
N LEU A 120 12.32 -1.23 -6.89
CA LEU A 120 12.31 -2.43 -6.03
C LEU A 120 11.29 -3.47 -6.51
N LEU A 121 10.19 -3.05 -7.16
CA LEU A 121 9.24 -3.99 -7.77
C LEU A 121 9.93 -4.84 -8.84
N ARG A 122 10.84 -4.24 -9.63
CA ARG A 122 11.63 -4.98 -10.62
C ARG A 122 12.73 -5.81 -9.97
N THR A 123 13.56 -5.17 -9.14
CA THR A 123 14.81 -5.77 -8.66
C THR A 123 14.64 -6.77 -7.53
N ARG A 124 13.59 -6.63 -6.70
CA ARG A 124 13.31 -7.53 -5.58
C ARG A 124 12.12 -8.44 -5.86
N LEU A 125 11.04 -7.93 -6.43
CA LEU A 125 9.84 -8.75 -6.68
C LEU A 125 9.82 -9.40 -8.07
N GLY A 126 10.82 -9.11 -8.91
CA GLY A 126 10.92 -9.69 -10.25
C GLY A 126 9.82 -9.23 -11.22
N ILE A 127 9.12 -8.14 -10.92
CA ILE A 127 8.06 -7.58 -11.77
C ILE A 127 8.72 -6.81 -12.91
N THR A 128 9.07 -7.52 -13.99
CA THR A 128 9.79 -6.95 -15.15
C THR A 128 8.88 -6.13 -16.06
N SER A 129 7.58 -6.45 -16.11
CA SER A 129 6.60 -5.70 -16.88
C SER A 129 6.42 -4.27 -16.35
N GLU A 130 6.64 -3.29 -17.23
CA GLU A 130 6.48 -1.87 -16.92
C GLU A 130 5.03 -1.53 -16.56
N ILE A 131 4.09 -2.09 -17.32
CA ILE A 131 2.65 -1.90 -17.13
C ILE A 131 2.21 -2.44 -15.76
N LYS A 132 2.72 -3.61 -15.34
CA LYS A 132 2.40 -4.18 -14.02
C LYS A 132 2.90 -3.29 -12.89
N ARG A 133 4.13 -2.76 -12.99
CA ARG A 133 4.68 -1.85 -11.97
C ARG A 133 3.91 -0.54 -11.90
N ALA A 134 3.64 0.09 -13.04
CA ALA A 134 2.84 1.30 -13.14
C ALA A 134 1.45 1.11 -12.53
N THR A 135 0.76 0.05 -12.91
CA THR A 135 -0.59 -0.28 -12.42
C THR A 135 -0.60 -0.53 -10.91
N LEU A 136 0.39 -1.27 -10.38
CA LEU A 136 0.50 -1.52 -8.95
C LEU A 136 0.77 -0.24 -8.17
N THR A 137 1.70 0.60 -8.63
CA THR A 137 1.95 1.90 -8.00
C THR A 137 0.71 2.78 -8.02
N GLN A 138 0.00 2.84 -9.15
CA GLN A 138 -1.24 3.60 -9.26
C GLN A 138 -2.33 3.08 -8.31
N ALA A 139 -2.47 1.75 -8.17
CA ALA A 139 -3.41 1.14 -7.24
C ALA A 139 -3.09 1.52 -5.78
N ILE A 140 -1.81 1.49 -5.40
CA ILE A 140 -1.35 1.94 -4.07
C ILE A 140 -1.75 3.39 -3.82
N CYS A 141 -1.55 4.26 -4.80
CA CYS A 141 -1.90 5.67 -4.68
C CYS A 141 -3.40 5.91 -4.53
N ARG A 142 -4.24 5.21 -5.28
CA ARG A 142 -5.70 5.27 -5.12
C ARG A 142 -6.15 4.86 -3.73
N GLU A 143 -5.51 3.86 -3.12
CA GLU A 143 -5.81 3.46 -1.73
C GLU A 143 -5.43 4.56 -0.73
N ILE A 144 -4.29 5.24 -0.93
CA ILE A 144 -3.84 6.34 -0.06
C ILE A 144 -4.80 7.54 -0.15
N GLU A 145 -5.30 7.83 -1.33
CA GLU A 145 -6.29 8.89 -1.59
C GLU A 145 -7.71 8.52 -1.11
N GLY A 146 -7.93 7.27 -0.68
CA GLY A 146 -9.24 6.81 -0.23
C GLY A 146 -10.22 6.47 -1.36
N HIS A 147 -9.75 6.43 -2.60
CA HIS A 147 -10.51 6.01 -3.80
C HIS A 147 -10.34 4.52 -4.14
N GLY A 148 -9.55 3.81 -3.34
CA GLY A 148 -9.25 2.40 -3.54
C GLY A 148 -10.32 1.44 -3.04
N CYS A 149 -10.04 0.16 -3.21
CA CYS A 149 -10.94 -0.93 -2.89
C CYS A 149 -11.05 -1.19 -1.37
N LEU A 150 -10.08 -0.71 -0.58
CA LEU A 150 -10.06 -0.83 0.88
C LEU A 150 -10.82 0.30 1.58
N ALA A 151 -11.39 1.25 0.84
CA ALA A 151 -12.18 2.33 1.41
C ALA A 151 -13.37 1.77 2.23
N PRO A 152 -13.79 2.42 3.33
CA PRO A 152 -14.82 1.90 4.24
C PRO A 152 -16.14 1.52 3.55
N ASN A 153 -16.55 2.28 2.54
CA ASN A 153 -17.77 2.03 1.77
C ASN A 153 -17.66 0.84 0.81
N SER A 154 -16.44 0.44 0.46
CA SER A 154 -16.13 -0.71 -0.39
C SER A 154 -16.02 -2.03 0.40
N MET A 155 -15.89 -1.95 1.74
CA MET A 155 -15.56 -3.08 2.61
C MET A 155 -16.74 -4.00 2.92
N LYS A 156 -17.97 -3.47 3.03
CA LYS A 156 -19.19 -4.29 3.25
C LYS A 156 -19.39 -5.36 2.17
N ARG A 157 -18.85 -5.13 0.96
CA ARG A 157 -18.94 -6.07 -0.16
C ARG A 157 -17.81 -7.11 -0.14
N TRP A 158 -16.63 -6.75 0.34
CA TRP A 158 -15.43 -7.60 0.26
C TRP A 158 -15.50 -8.81 1.22
N TYR A 159 -15.94 -8.61 2.46
CA TYR A 159 -16.14 -9.71 3.41
C TYR A 159 -17.23 -10.69 2.95
N SER A 160 -18.27 -10.20 2.27
CA SER A 160 -19.35 -11.05 1.77
C SER A 160 -18.95 -11.92 0.56
N GLU A 161 -17.92 -11.53 -0.20
CA GLU A 161 -17.44 -12.30 -1.36
C GLU A 161 -16.41 -13.38 -0.98
N GLU A 162 -15.58 -13.13 0.05
CA GLU A 162 -14.60 -14.11 0.57
C GLU A 162 -15.31 -15.28 1.29
N GLU A 163 -16.38 -15.01 2.04
CA GLU A 163 -17.19 -16.07 2.70
C GLU A 163 -17.91 -16.99 1.69
N GLY A 164 -18.13 -16.55 0.45
CA GLY A 164 -18.75 -17.35 -0.60
C GLY A 164 -17.82 -18.33 -1.32
N LYS A 165 -16.49 -18.19 -1.18
CA LYS A 165 -15.50 -19.04 -1.88
C LYS A 165 -14.79 -20.05 -0.98
N GLY A 166 -15.03 -20.01 0.33
CA GLY A 166 -14.43 -20.88 1.34
C GLY A 166 -15.41 -21.91 1.94
N GLY A 167 -16.16 -22.62 1.11
CA GLY A 167 -17.01 -23.72 1.57
C GLY A 167 -16.21 -25.00 1.86
N SER A 168 -15.65 -25.15 3.08
CA SER A 168 -15.57 -26.44 3.79
C SER A 168 -14.88 -26.32 5.16
N GLY A 169 -15.64 -26.58 6.23
CA GLY A 169 -15.17 -26.91 7.60
C GLY A 169 -14.60 -25.70 8.35
N TRP A 170 -15.10 -25.29 9.52
CA TRP A 170 -15.56 -26.07 10.65
C TRP A 170 -16.59 -25.22 11.43
N LEU A 171 -17.82 -25.72 11.57
CA LEU A 171 -18.71 -25.25 12.63
C LEU A 171 -18.18 -25.85 13.94
N VAL A 172 -17.38 -25.05 14.65
CA VAL A 172 -17.12 -25.25 16.06
C VAL A 172 -18.43 -25.13 16.82
N ASN A 173 -18.82 -26.24 17.44
CA ASN A 173 -19.96 -26.39 18.34
C ASN A 173 -20.02 -25.23 19.34
N THR A 174 -21.03 -24.37 19.18
CA THR A 174 -21.41 -23.34 20.15
C THR A 174 -22.48 -23.92 21.07
N LEU A 175 -22.08 -24.16 22.32
CA LEU A 175 -22.84 -23.94 23.56
C LEU A 175 -24.34 -24.33 23.57
N ILE A 176 -24.66 -25.46 24.19
CA ILE A 176 -25.92 -25.62 24.92
C ILE A 176 -25.61 -25.44 26.41
N PHE A 177 -25.88 -24.24 26.92
CA PHE A 177 -26.01 -23.98 28.35
C PHE A 177 -27.46 -23.62 28.66
N VAL A 178 -27.89 -24.06 29.85
CA VAL A 178 -29.09 -23.68 30.61
C VAL A 178 -30.38 -24.46 30.35
N SER A 179 -30.66 -25.41 31.26
CA SER A 179 -31.94 -25.41 31.98
C SER A 179 -31.72 -25.89 33.40
N VAL A 180 -31.65 -24.92 34.32
CA VAL A 180 -31.92 -25.10 35.74
C VAL A 180 -33.46 -25.12 35.89
N ALA A 181 -34.02 -26.21 36.39
CA ALA A 181 -35.35 -26.28 36.99
C ALA A 181 -35.15 -26.97 38.37
N LEU A 182 -35.40 -26.30 39.50
CA LEU A 182 -36.69 -26.26 40.23
C LEU A 182 -37.34 -27.67 40.33
N SER A 183 -37.67 -28.28 41.47
CA SER A 183 -38.04 -27.83 42.82
C SER A 183 -37.90 -29.04 43.76
N ILE A 184 -37.43 -28.91 45.00
CA ILE A 184 -38.26 -28.92 46.24
C ILE A 184 -39.58 -29.69 46.10
N ILE A 185 -39.60 -30.96 46.55
CA ILE A 185 -40.45 -31.56 47.61
C ILE A 185 -39.92 -32.99 47.85
#